data_AF-A0AAU2P0W9-F1
#
_entry.id   AF-A0AAU2P0W9-F1
#
_cell.length_a   1.000
_cell.length_b   1.000
_cell.length_c   1.000
_cell.angle_alpha   90.00
_cell.angle_beta   90.00
_cell.angle_gamma   90.00
#
_symmetry.space_group_name_H-M   'P 1'
#
loop_
_entity.id
_entity.type
_entity.pdbx_description
1 polymer ?
#
loop_
_entity_poly.entity_id
_entity_poly.type
_entity_poly.pdbx_seq_one_letter_code
_entity_poly.pdbx_strand_id
1 'polypeptide(L)'
;MCAEASASLLRAGWGLPSYVVHVDGPDLADELLHGLRRQFARLGIQDGPVADGRQGGAKTYPSGYRNGDQWPMPGPHLPHDSGGMGKHIVILGGGTAGTLTANRLRRMYDEGECRITVVDQDDDHVYQPGLLFVPFGAAQPHHLVRSRPQQLHAAVDYKQARIERVDLDARTAHLSGGIRLTYDVLVVATGATLLSEETEGLTGPGWGEKVFTFYDLPGAVGLHHALERFEGGRVVVNVADLPIKCPVAPLEFAFLADWYFQRRGIRDKVQLTYATPLDGAFTKPVAAKALGGLLADKGIELVTEFTLGEVDGEGGRLVSYDEREVPFDLAVVVPLHGGAAYVGRSPGLGDELGFIPVDQHILQHPEHPEVFAIGDAAGLPASKAGSVAHFAGETLTHNISRFLAGQPLDATFDGHTNCFIETGFHKALLIDFNYDTEPLPGHFPAAVGLPLLKESHANHLGKLAFEWLYWHSLLPGHELPGIDSAMPEHGKHHVHA
;
A
#
# COMPACT_ATOMS: atom_id res chain seq x y z
N MET A 1 33.37 4.75 -17.75
CA MET A 1 33.60 5.19 -16.35
C MET A 1 32.39 4.96 -15.43
N CYS A 2 31.14 4.92 -15.91
CA CYS A 2 29.97 4.58 -15.06
C CYS A 2 29.82 3.10 -14.67
N ALA A 3 30.56 2.16 -15.29
CA ALA A 3 30.43 0.73 -14.99
C ALA A 3 31.26 0.28 -13.75
N GLU A 4 32.27 1.04 -13.34
CA GLU A 4 33.16 0.67 -12.22
C GLU A 4 32.65 1.17 -10.86
N ALA A 5 31.82 2.23 -10.83
CA ALA A 5 31.22 2.74 -9.59
C ALA A 5 30.18 1.76 -9.00
N SER A 6 29.30 1.20 -9.84
CA SER A 6 28.30 0.20 -9.41
C SER A 6 28.93 -1.10 -8.88
N ALA A 7 30.09 -1.50 -9.41
CA ALA A 7 30.76 -2.74 -9.00
C ALA A 7 31.45 -2.65 -7.63
N SER A 8 31.83 -1.45 -7.16
CA SER A 8 32.48 -1.28 -5.85
C SER A 8 31.48 -1.22 -4.68
N LEU A 9 30.28 -0.68 -4.91
CA LEU A 9 29.22 -0.59 -3.89
C LEU A 9 28.48 -1.92 -3.70
N LEU A 10 28.30 -2.72 -4.76
CA LEU A 10 27.76 -4.08 -4.69
C LEU A 10 28.65 -5.03 -3.84
N ARG A 11 29.96 -4.77 -3.74
CA ARG A 11 30.87 -5.58 -2.90
C ARG A 11 30.79 -5.26 -1.40
N ALA A 12 30.13 -4.16 -1.02
CA ALA A 12 30.02 -3.73 0.37
C ALA A 12 28.66 -4.09 1.01
N GLY A 13 27.74 -4.74 0.28
CA GLY A 13 26.44 -5.18 0.81
C GLY A 13 25.36 -4.09 0.89
N TRP A 14 25.56 -2.92 0.28
CA TRP A 14 24.63 -1.78 0.35
C TRP A 14 23.75 -1.73 -0.91
N GLY A 15 22.45 -2.00 -0.76
CA GLY A 15 21.47 -1.89 -1.85
C GLY A 15 21.15 -0.43 -2.19
N LEU A 16 21.28 -0.06 -3.47
CA LEU A 16 20.71 1.20 -3.99
C LEU A 16 19.19 1.03 -4.23
N PRO A 17 18.40 2.12 -4.27
CA PRO A 17 17.03 2.07 -4.77
C PRO A 17 17.00 1.38 -6.15
N SER A 18 15.96 0.61 -6.41
CA SER A 18 15.88 -0.30 -7.56
C SER A 18 15.66 0.40 -8.90
N TYR A 19 15.53 1.72 -8.87
CA TYR A 19 15.17 2.55 -10.00
C TYR A 19 16.38 2.95 -10.83
N VAL A 20 16.24 2.90 -12.15
CA VAL A 20 17.22 3.48 -13.08
C VAL A 20 17.04 5.00 -13.05
N VAL A 21 17.77 5.67 -12.16
CA VAL A 21 17.78 7.13 -12.12
C VAL A 21 18.65 7.63 -13.27
N HIS A 22 18.03 7.92 -14.42
CA HIS A 22 18.67 8.79 -15.41
C HIS A 22 18.59 10.24 -14.89
N VAL A 23 19.55 10.64 -14.07
CA VAL A 23 19.77 12.06 -13.74
C VAL A 23 20.65 12.64 -14.84
N ASP A 24 20.13 13.58 -15.62
CA ASP A 24 20.99 14.46 -16.40
C ASP A 24 21.61 15.49 -15.45
N GLY A 25 22.80 15.18 -14.92
CA GLY A 25 23.61 16.06 -14.06
C GLY A 25 24.29 15.32 -12.90
N PRO A 26 25.50 15.71 -12.46
CA PRO A 26 26.25 14.96 -11.45
C PRO A 26 25.72 15.20 -10.01
N ASP A 27 25.74 14.13 -9.22
CA ASP A 27 25.88 14.07 -7.75
C ASP A 27 24.77 14.55 -6.78
N LEU A 28 23.67 15.19 -7.21
CA LEU A 28 22.71 15.70 -6.20
C LEU A 28 21.90 14.60 -5.47
N ALA A 29 21.50 13.54 -6.18
CA ALA A 29 20.75 12.42 -5.60
C ALA A 29 21.63 11.54 -4.70
N ASP A 30 22.89 11.31 -5.11
CA ASP A 30 23.86 10.57 -4.31
C ASP A 30 24.27 11.35 -3.07
N GLU A 31 24.42 12.68 -3.12
CA GLU A 31 24.68 13.52 -1.95
C GLU A 31 23.50 13.57 -0.97
N LEU A 32 22.26 13.65 -1.47
CA LEU A 32 21.05 13.63 -0.62
C LEU A 32 20.84 12.26 0.02
N LEU A 33 21.02 11.17 -0.73
CA LEU A 33 20.98 9.80 -0.20
C LEU A 33 22.12 9.59 0.81
N HIS A 34 23.33 10.08 0.55
CA HIS A 34 24.43 10.07 1.53
C HIS A 34 24.13 10.93 2.77
N GLY A 35 23.46 12.07 2.59
CA GLY A 35 23.07 12.98 3.67
C GLY A 35 22.04 12.34 4.60
N LEU A 36 20.98 11.78 4.02
CA LEU A 36 19.95 11.01 4.72
C LEU A 36 20.57 9.79 5.41
N ARG A 37 21.44 9.03 4.73
CA ARG A 37 22.16 7.88 5.32
C ARG A 37 23.01 8.28 6.53
N ARG A 38 23.71 9.41 6.48
CA ARG A 38 24.48 9.94 7.63
C ARG A 38 23.58 10.39 8.78
N GLN A 39 22.40 10.92 8.49
CA GLN A 39 21.42 11.31 9.49
C GLN A 39 20.76 10.09 10.15
N PHE A 40 20.44 9.05 9.38
CA PHE A 40 19.89 7.79 9.89
C PHE A 40 20.91 6.93 10.65
N ALA A 41 22.18 6.90 10.21
CA ALA A 41 23.26 6.25 10.96
C ALA A 41 23.50 6.92 12.33
N ARG A 42 23.29 8.24 12.45
CA ARG A 42 23.31 8.97 13.73
C ARG A 42 22.10 8.66 14.62
N LEU A 43 21.01 8.15 14.05
CA LEU A 43 19.80 7.70 14.75
C LEU A 43 19.84 6.20 15.10
N GLY A 44 20.97 5.52 14.88
CA GLY A 44 21.14 4.10 15.24
C GLY A 44 20.57 3.10 14.22
N ILE A 45 20.14 3.56 13.04
CA ILE A 45 19.66 2.70 11.94
C ILE A 45 20.87 2.38 11.06
N GLN A 46 21.50 1.22 11.25
CA GLN A 46 22.62 0.72 10.45
C GLN A 46 22.22 -0.56 9.71
N ASP A 47 22.74 -0.75 8.49
CA ASP A 47 22.68 -2.03 7.79
C ASP A 47 23.62 -3.03 8.49
N GLY A 48 23.05 -3.95 9.27
CA GLY A 48 23.74 -5.03 9.96
C GLY A 48 22.76 -6.18 10.27
N PRO A 49 23.23 -7.43 10.43
CA PRO A 49 22.34 -8.54 10.75
C PRO A 49 21.64 -8.23 12.08
N VAL A 50 20.34 -8.54 12.15
CA VAL A 50 19.46 -8.34 13.30
C VAL A 50 20.22 -8.64 14.59
N ALA A 51 20.52 -7.59 15.37
CA ALA A 51 21.27 -7.68 16.60
C ALA A 51 20.41 -7.30 17.80
N ASP A 52 20.30 -8.31 18.67
CA ASP A 52 20.01 -8.38 20.10
C ASP A 52 19.55 -7.10 20.85
N GLY A 53 18.28 -7.15 21.27
CA GLY A 53 17.92 -7.09 22.69
C GLY A 53 18.45 -5.94 23.56
N ARG A 54 17.49 -5.10 23.99
CA ARG A 54 17.48 -4.19 25.15
C ARG A 54 17.92 -2.75 24.88
N GLN A 55 16.93 -1.86 24.91
CA GLN A 55 16.91 -0.72 25.83
C GLN A 55 15.48 -0.20 25.99
N GLY A 56 14.90 -0.43 27.18
CA GLY A 56 13.59 0.09 27.57
C GLY A 56 13.72 1.52 28.10
N GLY A 57 12.86 2.40 27.58
CA GLY A 57 12.59 3.73 28.14
C GLY A 57 11.10 3.97 28.10
N ALA A 58 10.43 3.88 29.25
CA ALA A 58 9.00 4.15 29.37
C ALA A 58 8.70 5.62 29.03
N LYS A 59 7.82 5.85 28.04
CA LYS A 59 7.21 7.16 27.80
C LYS A 59 5.82 7.19 28.44
N THR A 60 5.57 8.23 29.23
CA THR A 60 4.24 8.58 29.76
C THR A 60 3.52 9.47 28.76
N TYR A 61 2.30 9.08 28.35
CA TYR A 61 1.45 9.85 27.44
C TYR A 61 0.51 10.78 28.22
N PRO A 62 0.25 12.02 27.74
CA PRO A 62 -0.71 12.92 28.38
C PRO A 62 -2.15 12.49 28.13
N SER A 63 -2.92 12.31 29.20
CA SER A 63 -4.34 12.00 29.15
C SER A 63 -5.16 13.27 28.86
N GLY A 64 -6.00 13.25 27.83
CA GLY A 64 -7.13 14.17 27.80
C GLY A 64 -7.81 14.28 26.45
N TYR A 65 -8.86 13.49 26.24
CA TYR A 65 -10.01 13.92 25.43
C TYR A 65 -11.31 13.38 26.04
N ARG A 66 -12.36 14.23 25.96
CA ARG A 66 -13.66 14.04 26.58
C ARG A 66 -14.58 13.21 25.68
N ASN A 67 -15.31 12.32 26.34
CA ASN A 67 -16.17 11.28 25.82
C ASN A 67 -17.46 11.86 25.18
N GLY A 68 -17.89 11.27 24.06
CA GLY A 68 -19.11 11.66 23.37
C GLY A 68 -19.46 10.74 22.21
N ASP A 69 -19.53 9.43 22.46
CA ASP A 69 -20.51 8.49 21.92
C ASP A 69 -20.15 7.09 22.43
N GLN A 70 -20.98 6.54 23.34
CA GLN A 70 -20.74 5.23 23.95
C GLN A 70 -21.16 4.12 23.00
N TRP A 71 -20.18 3.47 22.37
CA TRP A 71 -20.37 2.18 21.72
C TRP A 71 -20.60 1.09 22.78
N PRO A 72 -21.55 0.15 22.59
CA PRO A 72 -21.74 -0.93 23.54
C PRO A 72 -20.51 -1.85 23.55
N MET A 73 -19.74 -1.78 24.62
CA MET A 73 -18.59 -2.67 24.87
C MET A 73 -19.12 -4.05 25.30
N PRO A 74 -18.94 -5.14 24.54
CA PRO A 74 -19.07 -6.48 25.11
C PRO A 74 -17.91 -6.68 26.12
N GLY A 75 -18.25 -6.94 27.38
CA GLY A 75 -17.24 -7.19 28.42
C GLY A 75 -16.43 -8.45 28.15
N PRO A 76 -15.10 -8.47 28.38
CA PRO A 76 -14.30 -9.65 28.15
C PRO A 76 -14.51 -10.67 29.28
N HIS A 77 -15.15 -11.80 28.96
CA HIS A 77 -14.94 -13.04 29.71
C HIS A 77 -13.84 -13.84 29.00
N LEU A 78 -12.58 -13.46 29.23
CA LEU A 78 -11.47 -14.36 28.95
C LEU A 78 -11.42 -15.41 30.07
N PRO A 79 -11.42 -16.72 29.77
CA PRO A 79 -11.10 -17.72 30.77
C PRO A 79 -9.66 -17.45 31.24
N HIS A 80 -9.51 -17.14 32.52
CA HIS A 80 -8.23 -17.28 33.20
C HIS A 80 -7.94 -18.78 33.27
N ASP A 81 -6.89 -19.23 32.59
CA ASP A 81 -6.30 -20.52 32.92
C ASP A 81 -4.77 -20.51 32.88
N SER A 82 -4.31 -21.32 33.82
CA SER A 82 -3.05 -21.81 34.32
C SER A 82 -1.84 -21.89 33.38
N GLY A 83 -0.65 -21.80 34.00
CA GLY A 83 0.65 -21.79 33.33
C GLY A 83 0.85 -22.94 32.33
N GLY A 84 1.13 -22.57 31.08
CA GLY A 84 1.51 -23.48 30.01
C GLY A 84 1.53 -22.77 28.65
N MET A 85 2.71 -22.29 28.25
CA MET A 85 3.03 -21.58 26.99
C MET A 85 2.39 -20.19 26.77
N GLY A 86 3.14 -19.30 26.12
CA GLY A 86 2.72 -17.93 25.79
C GLY A 86 1.53 -17.86 24.82
N LYS A 87 0.92 -16.68 24.71
CA LYS A 87 -0.23 -16.39 23.82
C LYS A 87 0.12 -16.65 22.36
N HIS A 88 -0.82 -17.18 21.58
CA HIS A 88 -0.57 -17.44 20.15
C HIS A 88 -1.30 -16.44 19.25
N ILE A 89 -0.52 -15.61 18.58
CA ILE A 89 -0.99 -14.66 17.56
C ILE A 89 -0.78 -15.28 16.18
N VAL A 90 -1.85 -15.42 15.40
CA VAL A 90 -1.81 -15.86 14.01
C VAL A 90 -2.08 -14.67 13.10
N ILE A 91 -1.18 -14.42 12.15
CA ILE A 91 -1.29 -13.35 11.17
C ILE A 91 -1.47 -14.00 9.80
N LEU A 92 -2.61 -13.73 9.16
CA LEU A 92 -2.94 -14.22 7.82
C LEU A 92 -2.52 -13.17 6.78
N GLY A 93 -1.51 -13.50 5.97
CA GLY A 93 -0.89 -12.60 5.00
C GLY A 93 0.47 -12.09 5.46
N GLY A 94 1.52 -12.38 4.68
CA GLY A 94 2.90 -11.92 4.86
C GLY A 94 3.29 -10.78 3.92
N GLY A 95 2.31 -9.99 3.46
CA GLY A 95 2.53 -8.75 2.72
C GLY A 95 3.03 -7.59 3.61
N THR A 96 2.92 -6.35 3.13
CA THR A 96 3.38 -5.15 3.86
C THR A 96 2.81 -5.07 5.28
N ALA A 97 1.49 -5.13 5.42
CA ALA A 97 0.81 -4.94 6.70
C ALA A 97 1.11 -6.09 7.69
N GLY A 98 1.04 -7.34 7.23
CA GLY A 98 1.29 -8.50 8.10
C GLY A 98 2.74 -8.59 8.58
N THR A 99 3.70 -8.31 7.70
CA THR A 99 5.13 -8.27 8.06
C THR A 99 5.41 -7.17 9.07
N LEU A 100 4.91 -5.95 8.82
CA LEU A 100 5.03 -4.81 9.74
C LEU A 100 4.44 -5.16 11.12
N THR A 101 3.22 -5.69 11.16
CA THR A 101 2.54 -6.06 12.41
C THR A 101 3.31 -7.15 13.16
N ALA A 102 3.75 -8.20 12.48
CA ALA A 102 4.52 -9.28 13.09
C ALA A 102 5.81 -8.77 13.75
N ASN A 103 6.55 -7.92 13.04
CA ASN A 103 7.83 -7.38 13.51
C ASN A 103 7.64 -6.40 14.68
N ARG A 104 6.61 -5.55 14.63
CA ARG A 104 6.25 -4.65 15.75
C ARG A 104 5.87 -5.44 17.00
N LEU A 105 4.95 -6.41 16.87
CA LEU A 105 4.54 -7.27 17.99
C LEU A 105 5.72 -8.04 18.57
N ARG A 106 6.63 -8.53 17.72
CA ARG A 106 7.81 -9.25 18.21
C ARG A 106 8.80 -8.36 18.96
N ARG A 107 8.84 -7.05 18.70
CA ARG A 107 9.62 -6.10 19.50
C ARG A 107 8.96 -5.76 20.85
N MET A 108 7.65 -5.94 20.95
CA MET A 108 6.88 -5.66 22.17
C MET A 108 6.86 -6.83 23.16
N TYR A 109 6.98 -8.06 22.65
CA TYR A 109 6.89 -9.29 23.43
C TYR A 109 8.09 -10.19 23.19
N ASP A 110 8.47 -10.99 24.18
CA ASP A 110 9.46 -12.07 24.00
C ASP A 110 8.81 -13.39 23.53
N GLU A 111 9.61 -14.31 22.96
CA GLU A 111 9.12 -15.62 22.47
C GLU A 111 8.37 -16.44 23.52
N GLY A 112 8.79 -16.35 24.78
CA GLY A 112 8.14 -17.04 25.89
C GLY A 112 6.76 -16.48 26.25
N GLU A 113 6.50 -15.21 25.92
CA GLU A 113 5.24 -14.52 26.23
C GLU A 113 4.22 -14.66 25.11
N CYS A 114 4.67 -14.53 23.86
CA CYS A 114 3.84 -14.62 22.68
C CYS A 114 4.52 -15.42 21.56
N ARG A 115 3.86 -16.47 21.07
CA ARG A 115 4.17 -17.10 19.79
C ARG A 115 3.49 -16.31 18.67
N ILE A 116 4.23 -15.95 17.63
CA ILE A 116 3.70 -15.21 16.47
C ILE A 116 3.92 -16.07 15.23
N THR A 117 2.83 -16.39 14.52
CA THR A 117 2.89 -17.15 13.26
C THR A 117 2.33 -16.32 12.12
N VAL A 118 3.11 -16.10 11.06
CA VAL A 118 2.67 -15.48 9.81
C VAL A 118 2.43 -16.57 8.77
N VAL A 119 1.27 -16.53 8.12
CA VAL A 119 0.87 -17.47 7.07
C VAL A 119 0.79 -16.73 5.74
N ASP A 120 1.46 -17.23 4.71
CA ASP A 120 1.31 -16.76 3.32
C ASP A 120 1.44 -17.95 2.36
N GLN A 121 0.94 -17.81 1.13
CA GLN A 121 0.92 -18.90 0.15
C GLN A 121 2.27 -19.08 -0.58
N ASP A 122 3.10 -18.04 -0.63
CA ASP A 122 4.38 -18.03 -1.35
C ASP A 122 5.46 -17.15 -0.68
N ASP A 123 6.71 -17.24 -1.16
CA ASP A 123 7.90 -16.56 -0.59
C ASP A 123 8.12 -15.14 -1.17
N ASP A 124 7.46 -14.77 -2.26
CA ASP A 124 7.69 -13.50 -2.97
C ASP A 124 7.05 -12.23 -2.32
N HIS A 125 7.78 -11.53 -1.47
CA HIS A 125 7.36 -10.22 -0.96
C HIS A 125 7.56 -9.15 -2.04
N VAL A 126 6.48 -8.70 -2.67
CA VAL A 126 6.52 -7.68 -3.72
C VAL A 126 6.36 -6.27 -3.14
N TYR A 127 7.30 -5.36 -3.41
CA TYR A 127 7.13 -3.92 -3.22
C TYR A 127 6.24 -3.35 -4.34
N GLN A 128 4.93 -3.46 -4.12
CA GLN A 128 3.90 -3.11 -5.11
C GLN A 128 3.96 -1.67 -5.64
N PRO A 129 4.32 -0.63 -4.85
CA PRO A 129 4.46 0.73 -5.40
C PRO A 129 5.52 0.82 -6.52
N GLY A 130 6.51 -0.09 -6.53
CA GLY A 130 7.51 -0.17 -7.59
C GLY A 130 6.96 -0.67 -8.93
N LEU A 131 5.84 -1.41 -8.94
CA LEU A 131 5.23 -1.95 -10.16
C LEU A 131 4.82 -0.85 -11.15
N LEU A 132 4.47 0.33 -10.65
CA LEU A 132 4.17 1.53 -11.44
C LEU A 132 5.30 1.89 -12.42
N PHE A 133 6.55 1.65 -12.03
CA PHE A 133 7.74 2.03 -12.80
C PHE A 133 8.21 0.95 -13.78
N VAL A 134 7.73 -0.29 -13.63
CA VAL A 134 8.10 -1.43 -14.49
C VAL A 134 7.67 -1.21 -15.94
N PRO A 135 6.42 -0.79 -16.25
CA PRO A 135 5.98 -0.51 -17.63
C PRO A 135 6.90 0.42 -18.40
N PHE A 136 7.52 1.38 -17.72
CA PHE A 136 8.36 2.40 -18.34
C PHE A 136 9.86 2.06 -18.33
N GLY A 137 10.23 0.83 -17.93
CA GLY A 137 11.61 0.39 -17.81
C GLY A 137 12.41 1.10 -16.72
N ALA A 138 11.72 1.80 -15.80
CA ALA A 138 12.35 2.57 -14.73
C ALA A 138 12.61 1.73 -13.47
N ALA A 139 12.00 0.56 -13.34
CA ALA A 139 12.28 -0.44 -12.29
C ALA A 139 12.42 -1.84 -12.88
N GLN A 140 13.27 -2.66 -12.27
CA GLN A 140 13.46 -4.05 -12.66
C GLN A 140 12.67 -4.99 -11.74
N PRO A 141 11.86 -5.92 -12.28
CA PRO A 141 11.04 -6.86 -11.50
C PRO A 141 11.76 -7.54 -10.33
N HIS A 142 12.95 -8.07 -10.57
CA HIS A 142 13.71 -8.84 -9.58
C HIS A 142 14.24 -8.00 -8.41
N HIS A 143 14.30 -6.68 -8.54
CA HIS A 143 14.67 -5.80 -7.42
C HIS A 143 13.46 -5.47 -6.52
N LEU A 144 12.24 -5.64 -7.04
CA LEU A 144 11.00 -5.36 -6.32
C LEU A 144 10.54 -6.54 -5.44
N VAL A 145 11.14 -7.71 -5.61
CA VAL A 145 10.77 -8.93 -4.91
C VAL A 145 11.87 -9.33 -3.93
N ARG A 146 11.50 -9.55 -2.67
CA ARG A 146 12.38 -10.12 -1.65
C ARG A 146 11.71 -11.34 -1.00
N SER A 147 12.49 -12.21 -0.38
CA SER A 147 11.92 -13.33 0.37
C SER A 147 11.14 -12.83 1.59
N ARG A 148 9.88 -13.26 1.75
CA ARG A 148 8.97 -12.93 2.86
C ARG A 148 9.55 -13.30 4.23
N PRO A 149 9.93 -14.57 4.52
CA PRO A 149 10.57 -14.95 5.77
C PRO A 149 11.83 -14.14 6.08
N GLN A 150 12.60 -13.70 5.08
CA GLN A 150 13.77 -12.85 5.31
C GLN A 150 13.40 -11.41 5.74
N GLN A 151 12.15 -10.98 5.51
CA GLN A 151 11.65 -9.68 5.99
C GLN A 151 11.02 -9.77 7.39
N LEU A 152 10.84 -10.98 7.92
CA LEU A 152 10.32 -11.20 9.26
C LEU A 152 11.47 -11.24 10.28
N HIS A 153 11.18 -10.82 11.50
CA HIS A 153 12.07 -11.04 12.64
C HIS A 153 12.32 -12.54 12.80
N ALA A 154 13.57 -12.95 13.10
CA ALA A 154 13.98 -14.35 13.11
C ALA A 154 13.17 -15.27 14.04
N ALA A 155 12.58 -14.68 15.08
CA ALA A 155 11.71 -15.32 16.08
C ALA A 155 10.22 -15.35 15.71
N VAL A 156 9.86 -15.03 14.46
CA VAL A 156 8.49 -15.15 13.93
C VAL A 156 8.41 -16.43 13.10
N ASP A 157 7.42 -17.27 13.40
CA ASP A 157 7.18 -18.49 12.65
C ASP A 157 6.54 -18.16 11.30
N TYR A 158 7.26 -18.37 10.20
CA TYR A 158 6.68 -18.26 8.86
C TYR A 158 6.15 -19.62 8.39
N LYS A 159 4.89 -19.65 7.97
CA LYS A 159 4.21 -20.84 7.46
C LYS A 159 3.78 -20.61 6.01
N GLN A 160 4.50 -21.21 5.07
CA GLN A 160 4.09 -21.20 3.67
C GLN A 160 2.97 -22.22 3.43
N ALA A 161 1.72 -21.74 3.36
CA ALA A 161 0.54 -22.54 3.09
C ALA A 161 -0.62 -21.65 2.62
N ARG A 162 -1.50 -22.20 1.77
CA ARG A 162 -2.72 -21.51 1.36
C ARG A 162 -3.74 -21.53 2.51
N ILE A 163 -4.38 -20.40 2.77
CA ILE A 163 -5.48 -20.30 3.73
C ILE A 163 -6.76 -20.84 3.08
N GLU A 164 -7.40 -21.82 3.72
CA GLU A 164 -8.61 -22.44 3.20
C GLU A 164 -9.87 -21.79 3.75
N ARG A 165 -9.93 -21.61 5.07
CA ARG A 165 -11.00 -20.90 5.81
C ARG A 165 -10.56 -20.56 7.23
N VAL A 166 -11.30 -19.68 7.88
CA VAL A 166 -11.24 -19.44 9.34
C VAL A 166 -12.52 -19.95 9.98
N ASP A 167 -12.37 -20.60 11.12
CA ASP A 167 -13.43 -21.04 12.00
C ASP A 167 -13.44 -20.13 13.23
N LEU A 168 -14.37 -19.18 13.27
CA LEU A 168 -14.40 -18.15 14.32
C LEU A 168 -14.83 -18.75 15.66
N ASP A 169 -15.81 -19.65 15.66
CA ASP A 169 -16.28 -20.35 16.86
C ASP A 169 -15.17 -21.22 17.48
N ALA A 170 -14.44 -21.96 16.64
CA ALA A 170 -13.32 -22.80 17.09
C ALA A 170 -11.98 -22.05 17.21
N ARG A 171 -11.95 -20.74 16.92
CA ARG A 171 -10.73 -19.91 16.89
C ARG A 171 -9.57 -20.57 16.15
N THR A 172 -9.85 -21.07 14.95
CA THR A 172 -8.92 -21.89 14.18
C THR A 172 -8.82 -21.44 12.72
N ALA A 173 -7.61 -21.18 12.25
CA ALA A 173 -7.31 -21.04 10.82
C ALA A 173 -7.00 -22.42 10.20
N HIS A 174 -7.73 -22.77 9.15
CA HIS A 174 -7.54 -23.99 8.37
C HIS A 174 -6.70 -23.68 7.13
N LEU A 175 -5.59 -24.41 6.97
CA LEU A 175 -4.65 -24.24 5.88
C LEU A 175 -4.59 -25.49 5.01
N SER A 176 -4.07 -25.32 3.79
CA SER A 176 -3.85 -26.42 2.86
C SER A 176 -3.04 -27.56 3.47
N GLY A 177 -3.37 -28.80 3.07
CA GLY A 177 -2.73 -29.99 3.62
C GLY A 177 -3.27 -30.42 4.98
N GLY A 178 -4.43 -29.88 5.40
CA GLY A 178 -5.12 -30.27 6.64
C GLY A 178 -4.52 -29.67 7.91
N ILE A 179 -3.61 -28.70 7.77
CA ILE A 179 -2.98 -28.00 8.89
C ILE A 179 -4.01 -27.10 9.57
N ARG A 180 -4.00 -27.09 10.90
CA ARG A 180 -4.87 -26.26 11.74
C ARG A 180 -4.02 -25.41 12.67
N LEU A 181 -4.31 -24.12 12.73
CA LEU A 181 -3.68 -23.17 13.66
C LEU A 181 -4.76 -22.57 14.55
N THR A 182 -4.79 -22.98 15.82
CA THR A 182 -5.58 -22.29 16.85
C THR A 182 -4.94 -20.96 17.18
N TYR A 183 -5.71 -19.98 17.64
CA TYR A 183 -5.17 -18.66 18.01
C TYR A 183 -5.83 -18.08 19.27
N ASP A 184 -5.08 -17.28 20.02
CA ASP A 184 -5.61 -16.33 21.01
C ASP A 184 -5.98 -15.01 20.34
N VAL A 185 -5.24 -14.61 19.30
CA VAL A 185 -5.48 -13.42 18.47
C VAL A 185 -5.28 -13.75 17.01
N LEU A 186 -6.22 -13.35 16.17
CA LEU A 186 -6.14 -13.43 14.71
C LEU A 186 -5.95 -12.03 14.13
N VAL A 187 -4.94 -11.84 13.30
CA VAL A 187 -4.77 -10.62 12.49
C VAL A 187 -4.95 -10.99 11.02
N VAL A 188 -5.92 -10.39 10.35
CA VAL A 188 -6.11 -10.53 8.90
C VAL A 188 -5.39 -9.39 8.17
N ALA A 189 -4.39 -9.74 7.37
CA ALA A 189 -3.53 -8.84 6.62
C ALA A 189 -3.29 -9.35 5.18
N THR A 190 -4.27 -10.04 4.60
CA THR A 190 -4.16 -10.70 3.29
C THR A 190 -4.24 -9.75 2.09
N GLY A 191 -4.29 -8.44 2.33
CA GLY A 191 -4.40 -7.41 1.29
C GLY A 191 -5.71 -7.47 0.50
N ALA A 192 -5.70 -6.87 -0.68
CA ALA A 192 -6.80 -6.92 -1.65
C ALA A 192 -6.38 -7.69 -2.91
N THR A 193 -7.32 -8.42 -3.48
CA THR A 193 -7.19 -9.24 -4.69
C THR A 193 -7.82 -8.52 -5.88
N LEU A 194 -7.20 -8.62 -7.05
CA LEU A 194 -7.76 -8.11 -8.30
C LEU A 194 -8.87 -9.06 -8.75
N LEU A 195 -10.09 -8.57 -8.89
CA LEU A 195 -11.25 -9.32 -9.37
C LEU A 195 -11.45 -9.06 -10.86
N SER A 196 -10.48 -9.52 -11.66
CA SER A 196 -10.46 -9.21 -13.11
C SER A 196 -11.56 -9.94 -13.87
N GLU A 197 -12.07 -11.03 -13.30
CA GLU A 197 -13.17 -11.83 -13.80
C GLU A 197 -14.55 -11.17 -13.61
N GLU A 198 -14.67 -10.15 -12.74
CA GLU A 198 -15.94 -9.46 -12.47
C GLU A 198 -16.31 -8.43 -13.56
N THR A 199 -15.38 -8.10 -14.45
CA THR A 199 -15.63 -7.24 -15.61
C THR A 199 -15.72 -8.07 -16.87
N GLU A 200 -16.85 -7.97 -17.58
CA GLU A 200 -17.08 -8.74 -18.81
C GLU A 200 -16.00 -8.45 -19.86
N GLY A 201 -15.47 -9.50 -20.47
CA GLY A 201 -14.45 -9.38 -21.53
C GLY A 201 -13.03 -9.00 -21.06
N LEU A 202 -12.82 -8.54 -19.82
CA LEU A 202 -11.52 -8.03 -19.36
C LEU A 202 -10.39 -9.06 -19.46
N THR A 203 -10.64 -10.29 -19.05
CA THR A 203 -9.68 -11.42 -19.16
C THR A 203 -9.86 -12.23 -20.45
N GLY A 204 -10.62 -11.69 -21.40
CA GLY A 204 -10.95 -12.31 -22.69
C GLY A 204 -9.97 -11.95 -23.81
N PRO A 205 -10.43 -11.95 -25.08
CA PRO A 205 -9.60 -11.59 -26.23
C PRO A 205 -8.92 -10.22 -26.06
N GLY A 206 -7.61 -10.15 -26.33
CA GLY A 206 -6.81 -8.94 -26.17
C GLY A 206 -6.14 -8.77 -24.81
N TRP A 207 -6.50 -9.56 -23.78
CA TRP A 207 -5.79 -9.57 -22.49
C TRP A 207 -4.33 -10.02 -22.66
N GLY A 208 -3.39 -9.23 -22.13
CA GLY A 208 -1.95 -9.47 -22.30
C GLY A 208 -1.39 -9.11 -23.69
N GLU A 209 -2.23 -8.60 -24.60
CA GLU A 209 -1.81 -8.17 -25.94
C GLU A 209 -2.07 -6.68 -26.19
N LYS A 210 -3.30 -6.24 -25.94
CA LYS A 210 -3.75 -4.85 -26.02
C LYS A 210 -4.28 -4.32 -24.70
N VAL A 211 -4.79 -5.20 -23.83
CA VAL A 211 -5.36 -4.86 -22.52
C VAL A 211 -4.45 -5.41 -21.43
N PHE A 212 -4.07 -4.55 -20.49
CA PHE A 212 -3.13 -4.87 -19.43
C PHE A 212 -3.56 -4.26 -18.10
N THR A 213 -2.96 -4.75 -17.02
CA THR A 213 -2.92 -4.06 -15.73
C THR A 213 -1.47 -3.98 -15.26
N PHE A 214 -1.13 -2.98 -14.46
CA PHE A 214 0.18 -2.91 -13.77
C PHE A 214 0.08 -3.23 -12.27
N TYR A 215 -1.11 -3.65 -11.82
CA TYR A 215 -1.41 -3.91 -10.41
C TYR A 215 -0.88 -5.26 -9.91
N ASP A 216 -0.35 -6.08 -10.80
CA ASP A 216 0.42 -7.28 -10.54
C ASP A 216 1.73 -7.30 -11.35
N LEU A 217 2.66 -8.17 -10.95
CA LEU A 217 3.97 -8.25 -11.56
C LEU A 217 3.93 -8.74 -13.02
N PRO A 218 3.20 -9.83 -13.36
CA PRO A 218 3.12 -10.31 -14.73
C PRO A 218 2.51 -9.27 -15.70
N GLY A 219 1.45 -8.59 -15.29
CA GLY A 219 0.80 -7.55 -16.06
C GLY A 219 1.70 -6.34 -16.27
N ALA A 220 2.40 -5.88 -15.23
CA ALA A 220 3.34 -4.76 -15.33
C ALA A 220 4.50 -5.06 -16.33
N VAL A 221 5.02 -6.30 -16.32
CA VAL A 221 6.05 -6.76 -17.27
C VAL A 221 5.49 -6.91 -18.69
N GLY A 222 4.30 -7.48 -18.85
CA GLY A 222 3.64 -7.57 -20.16
C GLY A 222 3.40 -6.19 -20.77
N LEU A 223 2.93 -5.24 -19.96
CA LEU A 223 2.70 -3.86 -20.35
C LEU A 223 3.99 -3.14 -20.74
N HIS A 224 5.11 -3.41 -20.05
CA HIS A 224 6.42 -2.87 -20.45
C HIS A 224 6.74 -3.22 -21.91
N HIS A 225 6.64 -4.49 -22.27
CA HIS A 225 6.92 -4.94 -23.63
C HIS A 225 5.94 -4.38 -24.66
N ALA A 226 4.66 -4.20 -24.29
CA ALA A 226 3.68 -3.57 -25.16
C ALA A 226 4.02 -2.08 -25.42
N LEU A 227 4.36 -1.34 -24.36
CA LEU A 227 4.73 0.07 -24.45
C LEU A 227 6.06 0.30 -25.19
N GLU A 228 7.00 -0.64 -25.18
CA GLU A 228 8.23 -0.56 -26.00
C GLU A 228 7.92 -0.63 -27.49
N ARG A 229 6.97 -1.48 -27.90
CA ARG A 229 6.59 -1.70 -29.31
C ARG A 229 5.57 -0.70 -29.83
N PHE A 230 4.86 0.01 -28.95
CA PHE A 230 3.82 0.96 -29.35
C PHE A 230 4.39 2.11 -30.18
N GLU A 231 3.82 2.41 -31.35
CA GLU A 231 4.33 3.45 -32.27
C GLU A 231 3.46 4.72 -32.32
N GLY A 232 2.25 4.65 -31.78
CA GLY A 232 1.24 5.71 -31.82
C GLY A 232 -0.18 5.12 -31.77
N GLY A 233 -1.17 5.97 -31.48
CA GLY A 233 -2.57 5.58 -31.36
C GLY A 233 -3.20 6.05 -30.05
N ARG A 234 -4.29 5.40 -29.66
CA ARG A 234 -5.07 5.70 -28.45
C ARG A 234 -4.64 4.81 -27.31
N VAL A 235 -4.23 5.44 -26.21
CA VAL A 235 -3.90 4.77 -24.95
C VAL A 235 -4.92 5.20 -23.91
N VAL A 236 -5.69 4.24 -23.39
CA VAL A 236 -6.64 4.49 -22.31
C VAL A 236 -6.13 3.92 -21.00
N VAL A 237 -6.20 4.73 -19.94
CA VAL A 237 -6.06 4.29 -18.55
C VAL A 237 -7.45 4.31 -17.94
N ASN A 238 -7.94 3.16 -17.51
CA ASN A 238 -9.28 3.02 -16.98
C ASN A 238 -9.26 2.46 -15.56
N VAL A 239 -10.07 3.06 -14.68
CA VAL A 239 -10.52 2.44 -13.44
C VAL A 239 -11.85 1.75 -13.75
N ALA A 240 -11.90 0.42 -13.63
CA ALA A 240 -13.09 -0.34 -14.02
C ALA A 240 -14.26 -0.05 -13.07
N ASP A 241 -13.98 -0.23 -11.78
CA ASP A 241 -14.90 0.04 -10.68
C ASP A 241 -14.13 0.22 -9.35
N LEU A 242 -14.83 0.57 -8.26
CA LEU A 242 -14.29 0.76 -6.92
C LEU A 242 -14.77 -0.34 -5.96
N PRO A 243 -13.95 -0.73 -4.96
CA PRO A 243 -12.70 -0.11 -4.55
C PRO A 243 -11.47 -0.59 -5.33
N ILE A 244 -10.38 0.19 -5.26
CA ILE A 244 -9.04 -0.17 -5.75
C ILE A 244 -7.97 0.13 -4.70
N LYS A 245 -6.85 -0.60 -4.74
CA LYS A 245 -5.65 -0.22 -3.96
C LYS A 245 -4.96 0.99 -4.62
N CYS A 246 -4.33 1.83 -3.81
CA CYS A 246 -3.63 3.05 -4.22
C CYS A 246 -4.42 3.90 -5.25
N PRO A 247 -5.51 4.59 -4.86
CA PRO A 247 -6.39 5.29 -5.82
C PRO A 247 -5.71 6.37 -6.69
N VAL A 248 -4.50 6.79 -6.34
CA VAL A 248 -3.71 7.73 -7.16
C VAL A 248 -2.86 7.05 -8.24
N ALA A 249 -2.57 5.75 -8.11
CA ALA A 249 -1.70 5.03 -9.04
C ALA A 249 -2.18 5.06 -10.52
N PRO A 250 -3.48 5.01 -10.84
CA PRO A 250 -3.95 5.15 -12.22
C PRO A 250 -3.59 6.53 -12.81
N LEU A 251 -3.69 7.60 -12.01
CA LEU A 251 -3.28 8.94 -12.42
C LEU A 251 -1.75 9.04 -12.57
N GLU A 252 -0.99 8.47 -11.63
CA GLU A 252 0.47 8.39 -11.74
C GLU A 252 0.89 7.71 -13.05
N PHE A 253 0.23 6.61 -13.41
CA PHE A 253 0.48 5.91 -14.67
C PHE A 253 0.20 6.81 -15.87
N ALA A 254 -0.93 7.53 -15.89
CA ALA A 254 -1.28 8.45 -16.98
C ALA A 254 -0.23 9.56 -17.15
N PHE A 255 0.26 10.14 -16.05
CA PHE A 255 1.31 11.16 -16.08
C PHE A 255 2.67 10.61 -16.51
N LEU A 256 3.02 9.40 -16.07
CA LEU A 256 4.25 8.73 -16.49
C LEU A 256 4.18 8.27 -17.95
N ALA A 257 3.01 7.90 -18.46
CA ALA A 257 2.81 7.60 -19.87
C ALA A 257 3.05 8.83 -20.75
N ASP A 258 2.53 10.00 -20.36
CA ASP A 258 2.84 11.28 -21.02
C ASP A 258 4.36 11.53 -21.08
N TRP A 259 5.06 11.43 -19.94
CA TRP A 259 6.51 11.56 -19.89
C TRP A 259 7.24 10.54 -20.77
N TYR A 260 6.84 9.27 -20.71
CA TYR A 260 7.46 8.18 -21.44
C TYR A 260 7.35 8.37 -22.95
N PHE A 261 6.18 8.75 -23.46
CA PHE A 261 5.99 9.00 -24.89
C PHE A 261 6.69 10.27 -25.36
N GLN A 262 6.85 11.29 -24.49
CA GLN A 262 7.69 12.45 -24.80
C GLN A 262 9.17 12.04 -24.91
N ARG A 263 9.67 11.23 -23.96
CA ARG A 263 11.04 10.69 -24.00
C ARG A 263 11.30 9.83 -25.24
N ARG A 264 10.30 9.08 -25.71
CA ARG A 264 10.36 8.30 -26.96
C ARG A 264 10.20 9.15 -28.23
N GLY A 265 9.84 10.42 -28.12
CA GLY A 265 9.62 11.31 -29.27
C GLY A 265 8.39 10.95 -30.11
N ILE A 266 7.38 10.30 -29.51
CA ILE A 266 6.14 9.91 -30.19
C ILE A 266 4.87 10.47 -29.55
N ARG A 267 4.99 11.34 -28.53
CA ARG A 267 3.84 11.88 -27.78
C ARG A 267 2.78 12.55 -28.66
N ASP A 268 3.20 13.19 -29.75
CA ASP A 268 2.34 13.82 -30.77
C ASP A 268 1.48 12.81 -31.54
N LYS A 269 1.88 11.54 -31.56
CA LYS A 269 1.15 10.43 -32.18
C LYS A 269 0.27 9.66 -31.19
N VAL A 270 0.24 10.06 -29.91
CA VAL A 270 -0.48 9.35 -28.86
C VAL A 270 -1.63 10.22 -28.32
N GLN A 271 -2.84 9.69 -28.33
CA GLN A 271 -3.97 10.22 -27.58
C GLN A 271 -4.05 9.49 -26.24
N LEU A 272 -3.98 10.23 -25.13
CA LEU A 272 -4.11 9.69 -23.78
C LEU A 272 -5.48 10.02 -23.23
N THR A 273 -6.19 9.00 -22.75
CA THR A 273 -7.49 9.14 -22.09
C THR A 273 -7.43 8.49 -20.71
N TYR A 274 -7.95 9.18 -19.71
CA TYR A 274 -8.17 8.68 -18.36
C TYR A 274 -9.68 8.54 -18.12
N ALA A 275 -10.17 7.30 -18.03
CA ALA A 275 -11.58 6.98 -17.83
C ALA A 275 -11.82 6.46 -16.42
N THR A 276 -12.77 7.04 -15.69
CA THR A 276 -13.01 6.75 -14.27
C THR A 276 -14.50 6.75 -13.95
N PRO A 277 -14.98 5.90 -13.01
CA PRO A 277 -16.38 5.91 -12.55
C PRO A 277 -16.70 7.15 -11.70
N LEU A 278 -15.68 7.90 -11.27
CA LEU A 278 -15.84 9.12 -10.47
C LEU A 278 -16.31 10.31 -11.32
N ASP A 279 -16.95 11.27 -10.66
CA ASP A 279 -17.36 12.58 -11.23
C ASP A 279 -16.17 13.53 -11.49
N GLY A 280 -14.95 13.14 -11.09
CA GLY A 280 -13.71 13.87 -11.30
C GLY A 280 -12.48 12.97 -11.25
N ALA A 281 -11.30 13.58 -11.32
CA ALA A 281 -10.03 12.83 -11.33
C ALA A 281 -9.75 12.07 -10.02
N PHE A 282 -10.33 12.50 -8.90
CA PHE A 282 -10.10 11.93 -7.57
C PHE A 282 -11.31 12.14 -6.65
N THR A 283 -11.39 11.40 -5.54
CA THR A 283 -12.56 11.40 -4.65
C THR A 283 -12.71 12.62 -3.74
N LYS A 284 -11.65 13.42 -3.57
CA LYS A 284 -11.63 14.59 -2.68
C LYS A 284 -11.59 15.88 -3.50
N PRO A 285 -12.51 16.85 -3.33
CA PRO A 285 -12.69 17.98 -4.25
C PRO A 285 -11.42 18.78 -4.55
N VAL A 286 -10.63 19.14 -3.53
CA VAL A 286 -9.40 19.92 -3.73
C VAL A 286 -8.36 19.14 -4.52
N ALA A 287 -8.15 17.86 -4.20
CA ALA A 287 -7.25 16.99 -4.96
C ALA A 287 -7.78 16.72 -6.37
N ALA A 288 -9.09 16.50 -6.53
CA ALA A 288 -9.75 16.29 -7.82
C ALA A 288 -9.51 17.46 -8.77
N LYS A 289 -9.65 18.70 -8.26
CA LYS A 289 -9.36 19.92 -9.03
C LYS A 289 -7.90 20.02 -9.43
N ALA A 290 -6.97 19.75 -8.49
CA ALA A 290 -5.53 19.83 -8.77
C ALA A 290 -5.09 18.77 -9.80
N LEU A 291 -5.52 17.53 -9.62
CA LEU A 291 -5.15 16.40 -10.48
C LEU A 291 -5.85 16.47 -11.84
N GLY A 292 -7.11 16.90 -11.89
CA GLY A 292 -7.84 17.17 -13.13
C GLY A 292 -7.21 18.31 -13.94
N GLY A 293 -6.77 19.38 -13.27
CA GLY A 293 -6.00 20.46 -13.91
C GLY A 293 -4.69 19.95 -14.53
N LEU A 294 -3.97 19.07 -13.82
CA LEU A 294 -2.73 18.48 -14.32
C LEU A 294 -2.94 17.53 -15.51
N LEU A 295 -4.04 16.76 -15.54
CA LEU A 295 -4.43 15.98 -16.72
C LEU A 295 -4.62 16.90 -17.93
N ALA A 296 -5.35 18.01 -17.75
CA ALA A 296 -5.60 18.99 -18.81
C ALA A 296 -4.30 19.65 -19.32
N ASP A 297 -3.41 20.06 -18.41
CA ASP A 297 -2.11 20.67 -18.75
C ASP A 297 -1.22 19.72 -19.58
N LYS A 298 -1.36 18.41 -19.36
CA LYS A 298 -0.66 17.35 -20.10
C LYS A 298 -1.39 16.87 -21.36
N GLY A 299 -2.55 17.45 -21.68
CA GLY A 299 -3.38 17.04 -22.81
C GLY A 299 -3.84 15.59 -22.70
N ILE A 300 -4.21 15.16 -21.49
CA ILE A 300 -4.83 13.86 -21.20
C ILE A 300 -6.33 14.11 -21.04
N GLU A 301 -7.14 13.44 -21.85
CA GLU A 301 -8.59 13.54 -21.80
C GLU A 301 -9.13 12.86 -20.55
N LEU A 302 -9.96 13.56 -19.76
CA LEU A 302 -10.64 13.00 -18.59
C LEU A 302 -12.08 12.63 -18.97
N VAL A 303 -12.41 11.35 -18.89
CA VAL A 303 -13.77 10.82 -19.05
C VAL A 303 -14.29 10.38 -17.69
N THR A 304 -15.26 11.12 -17.16
CA THR A 304 -15.85 10.89 -15.84
C THR A 304 -17.12 10.05 -15.92
N GLU A 305 -17.56 9.59 -14.75
CA GLU A 305 -18.77 8.78 -14.55
C GLU A 305 -18.80 7.54 -15.45
N PHE A 306 -17.63 7.06 -15.88
CA PHE A 306 -17.45 5.92 -16.78
C PHE A 306 -17.19 4.66 -15.96
N THR A 307 -18.25 3.99 -15.53
CA THR A 307 -18.17 2.65 -14.93
C THR A 307 -18.12 1.61 -16.03
N LEU A 308 -17.02 0.86 -16.09
CA LEU A 308 -16.77 -0.11 -17.15
C LEU A 308 -17.72 -1.31 -17.03
N GLY A 309 -18.47 -1.60 -18.09
CA GLY A 309 -19.33 -2.78 -18.18
C GLY A 309 -18.67 -3.94 -18.95
N GLU A 310 -18.06 -3.64 -20.10
CA GLU A 310 -17.47 -4.64 -21.00
C GLU A 310 -16.15 -4.14 -21.61
N VAL A 311 -15.21 -5.06 -21.79
CA VAL A 311 -14.01 -4.87 -22.62
C VAL A 311 -14.13 -5.69 -23.91
N ASP A 312 -14.27 -5.01 -25.05
CA ASP A 312 -14.00 -5.64 -26.35
C ASP A 312 -12.54 -5.39 -26.74
N GLY A 313 -11.66 -6.33 -26.38
CA GLY A 313 -10.24 -6.25 -26.71
C GLY A 313 -9.90 -6.55 -28.17
N GLU A 314 -10.73 -7.28 -28.93
CA GLU A 314 -10.53 -7.47 -30.36
C GLU A 314 -10.82 -6.19 -31.13
N GLY A 315 -12.00 -5.61 -30.88
CA GLY A 315 -12.46 -4.36 -31.46
C GLY A 315 -11.78 -3.11 -30.92
N GLY A 316 -11.09 -3.20 -29.77
CA GLY A 316 -10.36 -2.09 -29.15
C GLY A 316 -11.31 -1.03 -28.61
N ARG A 317 -12.30 -1.42 -27.81
CA ARG A 317 -13.21 -0.48 -27.12
C ARG A 317 -13.55 -0.93 -25.71
N LEU A 318 -13.57 0.04 -24.80
CA LEU A 318 -14.19 -0.09 -23.48
C LEU A 318 -15.63 0.38 -23.59
N VAL A 319 -16.58 -0.37 -23.04
CA VAL A 319 -18.00 -0.03 -23.06
C VAL A 319 -18.48 0.12 -21.61
N SER A 320 -19.03 1.28 -21.27
CA SER A 320 -19.60 1.51 -19.94
C SER A 320 -20.99 0.89 -19.79
N TYR A 321 -21.49 0.78 -18.55
CA TYR A 321 -22.86 0.33 -18.28
C TYR A 321 -23.95 1.19 -18.92
N ASP A 322 -23.66 2.46 -19.21
CA ASP A 322 -24.55 3.38 -19.94
C ASP A 322 -24.26 3.43 -21.46
N GLU A 323 -23.59 2.41 -21.99
CA GLU A 323 -23.32 2.19 -23.42
C GLU A 323 -22.42 3.26 -24.09
N ARG A 324 -21.69 4.07 -23.30
CA ARG A 324 -20.64 4.94 -23.84
C ARG A 324 -19.42 4.10 -24.20
N GLU A 325 -18.79 4.45 -25.32
CA GLU A 325 -17.60 3.76 -25.80
C GLU A 325 -16.36 4.65 -25.67
N VAL A 326 -15.28 4.09 -25.12
CA VAL A 326 -13.94 4.69 -25.16
C VAL A 326 -13.02 3.77 -25.96
N PRO A 327 -12.62 4.15 -27.17
CA PRO A 327 -11.86 3.27 -28.03
C PRO A 327 -10.36 3.36 -27.73
N PHE A 328 -9.64 2.25 -27.93
CA PHE A 328 -8.23 2.13 -27.61
C PHE A 328 -7.46 1.28 -28.62
N ASP A 329 -6.17 1.56 -28.73
CA ASP A 329 -5.19 0.69 -29.39
C ASP A 329 -4.32 -0.03 -28.32
N LEU A 330 -4.21 0.56 -27.12
CA LEU A 330 -3.69 -0.07 -25.90
C LEU A 330 -4.52 0.40 -24.68
N ALA A 331 -4.94 -0.51 -23.82
CA ALA A 331 -5.69 -0.24 -22.61
C ALA A 331 -4.93 -0.70 -21.36
N VAL A 332 -4.93 0.16 -20.35
CA VAL A 332 -4.48 -0.15 -18.99
C VAL A 332 -5.70 -0.09 -18.09
N VAL A 333 -6.24 -1.26 -17.74
CA VAL A 333 -7.45 -1.38 -16.93
C VAL A 333 -7.05 -1.76 -15.51
N VAL A 334 -7.60 -1.02 -14.55
CA VAL A 334 -7.48 -1.30 -13.12
C VAL A 334 -8.76 -2.00 -12.68
N PRO A 335 -8.69 -3.32 -12.39
CA PRO A 335 -9.87 -4.09 -12.03
C PRO A 335 -10.46 -3.65 -10.69
N LEU A 336 -11.72 -4.01 -10.46
CA LEU A 336 -12.31 -4.03 -9.12
C LEU A 336 -11.40 -4.83 -8.17
N HIS A 337 -11.26 -4.36 -6.93
CA HIS A 337 -10.54 -5.09 -5.89
C HIS A 337 -11.51 -5.63 -4.83
N GLY A 338 -11.28 -6.86 -4.41
CA GLY A 338 -12.00 -7.50 -3.31
C GLY A 338 -11.07 -8.13 -2.28
N GLY A 339 -11.66 -8.72 -1.26
CA GLY A 339 -10.94 -9.53 -0.28
C GLY A 339 -10.48 -10.87 -0.84
N ALA A 340 -9.65 -11.57 -0.06
CA ALA A 340 -9.15 -12.87 -0.45
C ALA A 340 -10.25 -13.94 -0.44
N ALA A 341 -10.25 -14.83 -1.43
CA ALA A 341 -11.32 -15.82 -1.64
C ALA A 341 -11.65 -16.73 -0.44
N TYR A 342 -10.74 -16.92 0.53
CA TYR A 342 -11.03 -17.71 1.73
C TYR A 342 -12.01 -17.03 2.68
N VAL A 343 -12.15 -15.71 2.59
CA VAL A 343 -13.10 -14.94 3.41
C VAL A 343 -14.53 -15.37 3.10
N GLY A 344 -14.89 -15.51 1.81
CA GLY A 344 -16.19 -16.06 1.40
C GLY A 344 -16.44 -17.52 1.82
N ARG A 345 -15.41 -18.25 2.25
CA ARG A 345 -15.51 -19.60 2.83
C ARG A 345 -15.45 -19.61 4.36
N SER A 346 -15.44 -18.44 4.98
CA SER A 346 -15.31 -18.22 6.43
C SER A 346 -16.52 -17.43 6.91
N PRO A 347 -17.63 -18.11 7.25
CA PRO A 347 -18.86 -17.43 7.66
C PRO A 347 -18.63 -16.46 8.81
N GLY A 348 -19.12 -15.23 8.68
CA GLY A 348 -18.98 -14.16 9.69
C GLY A 348 -17.64 -13.43 9.71
N LEU A 349 -16.68 -13.80 8.84
CA LEU A 349 -15.35 -13.17 8.85
C LEU A 349 -15.30 -11.85 8.07
N GLY A 350 -16.03 -11.73 6.97
CA GLY A 350 -15.96 -10.58 6.07
C GLY A 350 -17.29 -10.19 5.47
N ASP A 351 -17.28 -9.05 4.77
CA ASP A 351 -18.41 -8.49 4.05
C ASP A 351 -18.63 -9.13 2.67
N GLU A 352 -19.58 -8.58 1.91
CA GLU A 352 -19.97 -9.07 0.56
C GLU A 352 -18.83 -9.00 -0.47
N LEU A 353 -17.91 -8.04 -0.32
CA LEU A 353 -16.71 -7.92 -1.16
C LEU A 353 -15.52 -8.68 -0.58
N GLY A 354 -15.69 -9.36 0.56
CA GLY A 354 -14.66 -10.14 1.25
C GLY A 354 -13.69 -9.31 2.09
N PHE A 355 -13.94 -8.02 2.33
CA PHE A 355 -13.15 -7.24 3.28
C PHE A 355 -13.57 -7.55 4.71
N ILE A 356 -12.65 -7.39 5.66
CA ILE A 356 -12.90 -7.69 7.07
C ILE A 356 -13.51 -6.45 7.74
N PRO A 357 -14.76 -6.48 8.22
CA PRO A 357 -15.34 -5.36 8.93
C PRO A 357 -14.56 -5.13 10.23
N VAL A 358 -14.17 -3.89 10.46
CA VAL A 358 -13.48 -3.46 11.68
C VAL A 358 -14.00 -2.11 12.11
N ASP A 359 -13.89 -1.83 13.40
CA ASP A 359 -13.99 -0.45 13.86
C ASP A 359 -12.85 0.39 13.28
N GLN A 360 -13.20 1.55 12.71
CA GLN A 360 -12.28 2.40 11.96
C GLN A 360 -11.20 3.08 12.81
N HIS A 361 -11.35 3.13 14.13
CA HIS A 361 -10.39 3.79 15.03
C HIS A 361 -9.57 2.81 15.87
N ILE A 362 -10.08 1.58 16.11
CA ILE A 362 -9.38 0.56 16.90
C ILE A 362 -8.92 -0.67 16.11
N LEU A 363 -9.43 -0.88 14.89
CA LEU A 363 -9.07 -1.96 13.97
C LEU A 363 -9.48 -3.39 14.42
N GLN A 364 -10.42 -3.49 15.36
CA GLN A 364 -10.97 -4.73 15.88
C GLN A 364 -12.26 -5.11 15.15
N HIS A 365 -12.48 -6.40 14.92
CA HIS A 365 -13.74 -6.93 14.39
C HIS A 365 -14.89 -6.69 15.39
N PRO A 366 -16.05 -6.17 14.95
CA PRO A 366 -17.12 -5.76 15.86
C PRO A 366 -17.77 -6.92 16.62
N GLU A 367 -17.82 -8.10 16.02
CA GLU A 367 -18.47 -9.29 16.59
C GLU A 367 -17.49 -10.31 17.20
N HIS A 368 -16.20 -10.18 16.91
CA HIS A 368 -15.18 -11.16 17.29
C HIS A 368 -13.97 -10.45 17.90
N PRO A 369 -13.96 -10.20 19.23
CA PRO A 369 -12.94 -9.37 19.89
C PRO A 369 -11.49 -9.85 19.72
N GLU A 370 -11.28 -11.14 19.49
CA GLU A 370 -9.97 -11.72 19.20
C GLU A 370 -9.48 -11.52 17.76
N VAL A 371 -10.30 -10.95 16.88
CA VAL A 371 -10.00 -10.75 15.46
C VAL A 371 -9.74 -9.27 15.19
N PHE A 372 -8.64 -9.00 14.53
CA PHE A 372 -8.25 -7.67 14.04
C PHE A 372 -7.94 -7.76 12.55
N ALA A 373 -8.05 -6.64 11.83
CA ALA A 373 -7.62 -6.57 10.43
C ALA A 373 -6.87 -5.28 10.12
N ILE A 374 -5.95 -5.35 9.17
CA ILE A 374 -5.09 -4.24 8.80
C ILE A 374 -4.76 -4.23 7.30
N GLY A 375 -4.47 -3.04 6.79
CA GLY A 375 -4.12 -2.82 5.39
C GLY A 375 -5.32 -3.05 4.49
N ASP A 376 -5.08 -3.41 3.24
CA ASP A 376 -6.12 -3.45 2.23
C ASP A 376 -7.20 -4.53 2.48
N ALA A 377 -6.92 -5.51 3.34
CA ALA A 377 -7.91 -6.51 3.75
C ALA A 377 -8.99 -5.94 4.69
N ALA A 378 -8.69 -4.86 5.42
CA ALA A 378 -9.64 -4.24 6.33
C ALA A 378 -10.68 -3.41 5.56
N GLY A 379 -11.93 -3.48 6.00
CA GLY A 379 -13.06 -2.68 5.53
C GLY A 379 -13.02 -1.23 6.04
N LEU A 380 -11.84 -0.60 6.05
CA LEU A 380 -11.68 0.77 6.52
C LEU A 380 -12.19 1.78 5.48
N PRO A 381 -12.86 2.87 5.90
CA PRO A 381 -13.24 3.97 5.01
C PRO A 381 -12.05 4.91 4.72
N ALA A 382 -10.85 4.34 4.58
CA ALA A 382 -9.60 5.04 4.24
C ALA A 382 -9.05 4.52 2.91
N SER A 383 -8.02 5.18 2.37
CA SER A 383 -7.36 4.65 1.16
C SER A 383 -6.69 3.31 1.46
N LYS A 384 -6.86 2.35 0.54
CA LYS A 384 -6.12 1.09 0.57
C LYS A 384 -4.70 1.32 0.08
N ALA A 385 -3.78 1.68 0.98
CA ALA A 385 -2.41 2.08 0.65
C ALA A 385 -1.39 1.67 1.72
N GLY A 386 -0.13 1.50 1.29
CA GLY A 386 0.97 1.11 2.19
C GLY A 386 1.23 2.11 3.34
N SER A 387 1.04 3.41 3.09
CA SER A 387 1.12 4.44 4.14
C SER A 387 0.04 4.23 5.22
N VAL A 388 -1.18 3.88 4.80
CA VAL A 388 -2.31 3.67 5.70
C VAL A 388 -2.06 2.43 6.55
N ALA A 389 -1.54 1.35 5.95
CA ALA A 389 -1.10 0.17 6.70
C ALA A 389 0.00 0.51 7.72
N HIS A 390 0.92 1.42 7.39
CA HIS A 390 1.97 1.87 8.30
C HIS A 390 1.41 2.60 9.52
N PHE A 391 0.56 3.61 9.31
CA PHE A 391 -0.05 4.41 10.37
C PHE A 391 -1.00 3.57 11.22
N ALA A 392 -1.88 2.80 10.59
CA ALA A 392 -2.80 1.88 11.27
C ALA A 392 -2.06 0.80 12.08
N GLY A 393 -0.86 0.39 11.65
CA GLY A 393 -0.09 -0.64 12.35
C GLY A 393 0.34 -0.26 13.76
N GLU A 394 0.49 1.03 14.05
CA GLU A 394 0.83 1.47 15.41
C GLU A 394 -0.36 1.26 16.34
N THR A 395 -1.52 1.83 15.97
CA THR A 395 -2.79 1.61 16.66
C THR A 395 -3.13 0.13 16.82
N LEU A 396 -2.98 -0.67 15.77
CA LEU A 396 -3.28 -2.11 15.79
C LEU A 396 -2.44 -2.84 16.84
N THR A 397 -1.11 -2.68 16.81
CA THR A 397 -0.22 -3.43 17.69
C THR A 397 -0.35 -3.00 19.15
N HIS A 398 -0.60 -1.71 19.40
CA HIS A 398 -0.95 -1.21 20.72
C HIS A 398 -2.28 -1.80 21.22
N ASN A 399 -3.31 -1.85 20.37
CA ASN A 399 -4.60 -2.42 20.74
C ASN A 399 -4.57 -3.94 20.95
N ILE A 400 -3.78 -4.68 20.16
CA ILE A 400 -3.52 -6.11 20.44
C ILE A 400 -2.89 -6.28 21.82
N SER A 401 -1.93 -5.42 22.18
CA SER A 401 -1.30 -5.47 23.50
C SER A 401 -2.29 -5.23 24.63
N ARG A 402 -3.14 -4.21 24.48
CA ARG A 402 -4.21 -3.88 25.44
C ARG A 402 -5.24 -5.00 25.54
N PHE A 403 -5.63 -5.60 24.42
CA PHE A 403 -6.53 -6.75 24.38
C PHE A 403 -5.96 -7.94 25.17
N LEU A 404 -4.70 -8.30 24.92
CA LEU A 404 -4.02 -9.38 25.64
C LEU A 404 -3.91 -9.08 27.16
N ALA A 405 -3.79 -7.81 27.53
CA ALA A 405 -3.78 -7.35 28.92
C ALA A 405 -5.18 -7.18 29.54
N GLY A 406 -6.27 -7.43 28.81
CA GLY A 406 -7.64 -7.21 29.28
C GLY A 406 -8.01 -5.74 29.52
N GLN A 407 -7.32 -4.82 28.84
CA GLN A 407 -7.53 -3.38 28.94
C GLN A 407 -8.49 -2.87 27.85
N PRO A 408 -9.22 -1.76 28.08
CA PRO A 408 -10.03 -1.12 27.04
C PRO A 408 -9.16 -0.73 25.84
N LEU A 409 -9.64 -0.81 24.61
CA LEU A 409 -8.85 -0.41 23.43
C LEU A 409 -8.81 1.12 23.26
N ASP A 410 -7.77 1.62 22.61
CA ASP A 410 -7.57 3.05 22.35
C ASP A 410 -7.92 3.37 20.87
N ALA A 411 -8.94 4.20 20.68
CA ALA A 411 -9.44 4.67 19.38
C ALA A 411 -8.54 5.80 18.86
N THR A 412 -7.40 5.44 18.25
CA THR A 412 -6.34 6.39 17.87
C THR A 412 -6.11 6.50 16.37
N PHE A 413 -6.60 5.55 15.58
CA PHE A 413 -6.42 5.64 14.13
C PHE A 413 -7.43 6.64 13.54
N ASP A 414 -6.93 7.65 12.83
CA ASP A 414 -7.71 8.77 12.30
C ASP A 414 -7.92 8.67 10.78
N GLY A 415 -7.51 7.57 10.15
CA GLY A 415 -7.59 7.40 8.70
C GLY A 415 -6.43 8.03 7.93
N HIS A 416 -5.36 8.47 8.62
CA HIS A 416 -4.20 9.12 8.02
C HIS A 416 -3.69 8.38 6.77
N THR A 417 -3.64 9.12 5.67
CA THR A 417 -3.24 8.68 4.36
C THR A 417 -2.24 9.67 3.78
N ASN A 418 -1.09 9.17 3.32
CA ASN A 418 -0.03 9.96 2.71
C ASN A 418 0.38 9.33 1.38
N CYS A 419 0.21 10.05 0.27
CA CYS A 419 0.48 9.51 -1.06
C CYS A 419 1.35 10.45 -1.90
N PHE A 420 2.48 9.94 -2.35
CA PHE A 420 3.26 10.54 -3.43
C PHE A 420 2.64 10.19 -4.77
N ILE A 421 2.52 11.17 -5.66
CA ILE A 421 1.94 11.05 -6.99
C ILE A 421 3.00 11.47 -8.01
N GLU A 422 3.66 10.51 -8.64
CA GLU A 422 4.62 10.77 -9.72
C GLU A 422 3.94 11.42 -10.92
N THR A 423 4.55 12.50 -11.43
CA THR A 423 4.02 13.26 -12.57
C THR A 423 4.91 13.22 -13.81
N GLY A 424 5.97 12.41 -13.74
CA GLY A 424 7.04 12.37 -14.73
C GLY A 424 8.01 13.54 -14.59
N PHE A 425 8.99 13.62 -15.49
CA PHE A 425 9.97 14.72 -15.53
C PHE A 425 10.70 14.97 -14.19
N HIS A 426 10.92 13.89 -13.43
CA HIS A 426 11.52 13.92 -12.10
C HIS A 426 10.73 14.75 -11.08
N LYS A 427 9.41 14.85 -11.23
CA LYS A 427 8.51 15.58 -10.32
C LYS A 427 7.44 14.65 -9.76
N ALA A 428 6.98 15.00 -8.56
CA ALA A 428 5.82 14.38 -7.95
C ALA A 428 5.01 15.40 -7.13
N LEU A 429 3.74 15.12 -6.90
CA LEU A 429 2.93 15.75 -5.85
C LEU A 429 2.99 14.90 -4.58
N LEU A 430 2.64 15.51 -3.46
CA LEU A 430 2.35 14.82 -2.21
C LEU A 430 0.95 15.24 -1.75
N ILE A 431 0.13 14.28 -1.36
CA ILE A 431 -1.16 14.51 -0.69
C ILE A 431 -1.15 13.86 0.68
N ASP A 432 -1.77 14.52 1.64
CA ASP A 432 -1.82 14.11 3.04
C ASP A 432 -3.18 14.47 3.64
N PHE A 433 -3.92 13.48 4.12
CA PHE A 433 -5.32 13.62 4.53
C PHE A 433 -5.73 12.51 5.50
N ASN A 434 -6.89 12.64 6.15
CA ASN A 434 -7.42 11.64 7.08
C ASN A 434 -8.96 11.55 6.94
N TYR A 435 -9.69 10.99 7.92
CA TYR A 435 -11.16 10.88 7.84
C TYR A 435 -11.86 12.25 7.73
N ASP A 436 -11.39 13.24 8.49
CA ASP A 436 -12.05 14.53 8.65
C ASP A 436 -11.48 15.62 7.73
N THR A 437 -10.20 15.50 7.38
CA THR A 437 -9.46 16.51 6.62
C THR A 437 -9.17 16.00 5.22
N GLU A 438 -9.61 16.73 4.19
CA GLU A 438 -9.24 16.48 2.80
C GLU A 438 -7.79 16.88 2.48
N PRO A 439 -7.21 16.50 1.33
CA PRO A 439 -5.90 16.97 0.93
C PRO A 439 -5.83 18.50 0.83
N LEU A 440 -4.92 19.11 1.58
CA LEU A 440 -4.71 20.56 1.61
C LEU A 440 -3.34 20.97 1.06
N PRO A 441 -3.20 22.21 0.53
CA PRO A 441 -1.89 22.78 0.22
C PRO A 441 -1.08 23.00 1.51
N GLY A 442 0.24 23.14 1.38
CA GLY A 442 1.12 23.34 2.54
C GLY A 442 2.40 22.52 2.45
N HIS A 443 2.87 22.01 3.58
CA HIS A 443 4.05 21.14 3.67
C HIS A 443 3.82 19.97 4.64
N PHE A 444 4.57 18.88 4.42
CA PHE A 444 4.64 17.71 5.28
C PHE A 444 6.10 17.40 5.67
N PRO A 445 6.39 16.93 6.90
CA PRO A 445 5.44 16.65 8.00
C PRO A 445 5.15 17.86 8.90
N ALA A 446 5.74 19.03 8.61
CA ALA A 446 5.61 20.25 9.39
C ALA A 446 5.49 21.47 8.47
N ALA A 447 5.48 22.69 9.04
CA ALA A 447 5.41 23.95 8.30
C ALA A 447 6.51 24.15 7.25
N VAL A 448 7.62 23.42 7.38
CA VAL A 448 8.69 23.31 6.38
C VAL A 448 8.89 21.83 6.08
N GLY A 449 9.00 21.47 4.80
CA GLY A 449 9.18 20.09 4.38
C GLY A 449 8.85 19.88 2.91
N LEU A 450 8.25 18.73 2.61
CA LEU A 450 7.79 18.35 1.29
C LEU A 450 6.50 19.11 0.94
N PRO A 451 6.44 19.82 -0.20
CA PRO A 451 5.27 20.62 -0.54
C PRO A 451 4.07 19.74 -0.92
N LEU A 452 2.93 20.05 -0.33
CA LEU A 452 1.64 19.39 -0.59
C LEU A 452 0.93 20.02 -1.79
N LEU A 453 0.26 19.19 -2.59
CA LEU A 453 -0.50 19.59 -3.79
C LEU A 453 0.28 20.44 -4.80
N LYS A 454 1.60 20.26 -4.84
CA LYS A 454 2.48 20.98 -5.77
C LYS A 454 3.53 20.04 -6.34
N GLU A 455 3.72 20.09 -7.65
CA GLU A 455 4.80 19.36 -8.31
C GLU A 455 6.17 19.83 -7.79
N SER A 456 7.00 18.90 -7.35
CA SER A 456 8.37 19.21 -6.95
C SER A 456 9.32 18.03 -7.18
N HIS A 457 10.60 18.36 -7.45
CA HIS A 457 11.67 17.37 -7.47
C HIS A 457 11.94 16.76 -6.09
N ALA A 458 11.69 17.52 -5.02
CA ALA A 458 11.82 17.02 -3.66
C ALA A 458 10.84 15.87 -3.37
N ASN A 459 9.59 15.99 -3.81
CA ASN A 459 8.60 14.92 -3.69
C ASN A 459 8.99 13.68 -4.49
N HIS A 460 9.51 13.86 -5.71
CA HIS A 460 10.00 12.75 -6.54
C HIS A 460 11.14 11.99 -5.84
N LEU A 461 12.14 12.72 -5.32
CA LEU A 461 13.20 12.11 -4.53
C LEU A 461 12.66 11.43 -3.26
N GLY A 462 11.62 11.99 -2.64
CA GLY A 462 10.89 11.37 -1.53
C GLY A 462 10.27 10.02 -1.89
N LYS A 463 9.55 9.93 -3.02
CA LYS A 463 8.96 8.68 -3.53
C LYS A 463 10.03 7.63 -3.82
N LEU A 464 11.14 8.01 -4.44
CA LEU A 464 12.25 7.09 -4.72
C LEU A 464 12.95 6.62 -3.43
N ALA A 465 13.17 7.53 -2.47
CA ALA A 465 13.75 7.20 -1.16
C ALA A 465 12.83 6.29 -0.33
N PHE A 466 11.51 6.36 -0.54
CA PHE A 466 10.54 5.56 0.18
C PHE A 466 10.73 4.06 -0.02
N GLU A 467 11.22 3.60 -1.18
CA GLU A 467 11.54 2.17 -1.36
C GLU A 467 12.62 1.71 -0.37
N TRP A 468 13.69 2.50 -0.20
CA TRP A 468 14.72 2.15 0.76
C TRP A 468 14.18 2.19 2.19
N LEU A 469 13.39 3.22 2.55
CA LEU A 469 12.74 3.32 3.85
C LEU A 469 11.77 2.16 4.12
N TYR A 470 11.06 1.72 3.09
CA TYR A 470 10.12 0.60 3.14
C TYR A 470 10.83 -0.66 3.62
N TRP A 471 11.93 -1.02 2.97
CA TRP A 471 12.66 -2.24 3.26
C TRP A 471 13.44 -2.21 4.57
N HIS A 472 14.03 -1.07 4.94
CA HIS A 472 15.01 -1.00 6.03
C HIS A 472 14.46 -0.33 7.31
N SER A 473 13.30 0.32 7.24
CA SER A 473 12.67 0.96 8.40
C SER A 473 11.24 0.45 8.62
N LEU A 474 10.39 0.56 7.61
CA LEU A 474 8.97 0.23 7.73
C LEU A 474 8.77 -1.28 7.98
N LEU A 475 9.21 -2.16 7.07
CA LEU A 475 9.02 -3.60 7.25
C LEU A 475 9.63 -4.14 8.55
N PRO A 476 10.86 -3.77 8.96
CA PRO A 476 11.42 -4.18 10.25
C PRO A 476 10.64 -3.69 11.49
N GLY A 477 9.59 -2.87 11.31
CA GLY A 477 8.73 -2.38 12.37
C GLY A 477 9.32 -1.21 13.15
N HIS A 478 10.24 -0.44 12.56
CA HIS A 478 10.79 0.76 13.18
C HIS A 478 9.82 1.95 13.03
N GLU A 479 9.77 2.79 14.06
CA GLU A 479 9.11 4.10 13.98
C GLU A 479 9.89 5.02 13.04
N LEU A 480 9.17 5.81 12.23
CA LEU A 480 9.77 6.85 11.41
C LEU A 480 9.90 8.12 12.27
N PRO A 481 11.13 8.60 12.56
CA PRO A 481 11.31 9.74 13.45
C PRO A 481 10.58 10.99 12.96
N GLY A 482 9.70 11.55 13.79
CA GLY A 482 8.94 12.77 13.48
C GLY A 482 7.70 12.55 12.61
N ILE A 483 7.32 11.30 12.34
CA ILE A 483 6.09 10.92 11.66
C ILE A 483 5.31 10.00 12.59
N ASP A 484 4.21 10.50 13.13
CA ASP A 484 3.32 9.78 14.04
C ASP A 484 2.18 9.09 13.25
N SER A 485 1.44 8.19 13.89
CA SER A 485 0.26 7.55 13.31
C SER A 485 -0.84 8.57 13.00
N ALA A 486 -1.03 9.54 13.89
CA ALA A 486 -1.99 10.64 13.69
C ALA A 486 -1.50 11.63 12.64
N MET A 487 -2.42 12.11 11.80
CA MET A 487 -2.08 13.07 10.76
C MET A 487 -1.65 14.42 11.36
N PRO A 488 -0.48 14.97 10.99
CA PRO A 488 -0.06 16.28 11.48
C PRO A 488 -0.90 17.39 10.84
N GLU A 489 -1.53 18.24 11.65
CA GLU A 489 -2.23 19.44 11.11
C GLU A 489 -1.26 20.59 10.80
N HIS A 490 -0.09 20.61 11.46
CA HIS A 490 0.85 21.70 11.35
C HIS A 490 1.49 21.77 9.96
N GLY A 491 1.39 22.94 9.32
CA GLY A 491 1.96 23.19 7.98
C GLY A 491 0.96 23.04 6.84
N LYS A 492 -0.28 22.64 7.12
CA LYS A 492 -1.38 22.65 6.15
C LYS A 492 -2.09 23.98 6.12
N HIS A 493 -2.48 24.40 4.93
CA HIS A 493 -3.23 25.64 4.70
C HIS A 493 -4.68 25.28 4.40
N HIS A 494 -5.57 25.55 5.35
CA HIS A 494 -7.00 25.42 5.11
C HIS A 494 -7.42 26.41 4.03
N VAL A 495 -7.96 25.88 2.94
CA VAL A 495 -8.56 26.71 1.89
C VAL A 495 -9.90 27.15 2.44
N HIS A 496 -10.03 28.42 2.84
CA HIS A 496 -11.36 28.98 3.12
C HIS A 496 -12.16 28.96 1.82
N ALA A 497 -13.33 28.31 1.86
CA ALA A 497 -14.27 28.19 0.75
C ALA A 497 -14.77 29.56 0.27
#